data_AF-A0A6M0FTJ5-F1
#
_entry.id   AF-A0A6M0FTJ5-F1
#
_cell.length_a   1.000
_cell.length_b   1.000
_cell.length_c   1.000
_cell.angle_alpha   90.00
_cell.angle_beta   90.00
_cell.angle_gamma   90.00
#
_symmetry.space_group_name_H-M   'P 1'
#
loop_
_entity.id
_entity.type
_entity.pdbx_description
1 polymer ?
#
loop_
_entity_poly.entity_id
_entity_poly.type
_entity_poly.pdbx_seq_one_letter_code
_entity_poly.pdbx_strand_id
1 'polypeptide(L)' 'MLEKSFGGFRYIRRPYQCRHTFISICLNSGKLSPVEVAKLVGSSPAMIYNHYLGTSSDIEVPIL' A
#
# COMPACT_ATOMS: atom_id res chain seq x y z
N MET A 1 -24.70 8.82 8.70
CA MET A 1 -25.48 8.35 7.54
C MET A 1 -24.80 7.09 7.00
N LEU A 2 -25.17 5.92 7.52
CA LEU A 2 -24.73 4.62 7.02
C LEU A 2 -25.95 3.72 6.99
N GLU A 3 -26.61 3.68 5.83
CA GLU A 3 -27.48 2.58 5.49
C GLU A 3 -26.85 1.87 4.29
N LYS A 4 -26.58 0.57 4.43
CA LYS A 4 -27.37 -0.50 3.81
C LYS A 4 -26.60 -1.81 3.85
N SER A 5 -27.29 -2.82 4.39
CA SER A 5 -27.00 -4.23 4.31
C SER A 5 -26.89 -4.70 2.85
N PHE A 6 -25.86 -5.48 2.52
CA PHE A 6 -25.89 -6.42 1.41
C PHE A 6 -25.20 -7.72 1.83
N GLY A 7 -25.90 -8.84 1.64
CA GLY A 7 -25.34 -10.18 1.77
C GLY A 7 -24.17 -10.37 0.81
N GLY A 8 -23.18 -11.13 1.27
CA GLY A 8 -21.90 -11.36 0.60
C GLY A 8 -20.84 -10.42 1.15
N PHE A 9 -19.94 -10.94 1.99
CA PHE A 9 -18.79 -10.24 2.54
C PHE A 9 -17.88 -9.71 1.43
N ARG A 10 -18.20 -8.56 0.85
CA ARG A 10 -17.25 -7.83 0.03
C ARG A 10 -16.34 -7.10 1.01
N TYR A 11 -15.27 -7.78 1.42
CA TYR A 11 -14.11 -7.18 2.07
C TYR A 11 -13.49 -6.16 1.10
N ILE A 12 -14.15 -5.02 0.90
CA ILE A 12 -13.51 -3.84 0.34
C ILE A 12 -12.55 -3.42 1.43
N ARG A 13 -11.30 -3.90 1.35
CA ARG A 13 -10.18 -3.36 2.13
C ARG A 13 -10.28 -1.85 1.97
N ARG A 14 -10.32 -1.12 3.09
CA ARG A 14 -10.63 0.32 3.10
C ARG A 14 -9.77 1.01 2.03
N PRO A 15 -10.25 2.01 1.27
CA PRO A 15 -9.49 2.61 0.16
C PRO A 15 -8.04 2.98 0.51
N TYR A 16 -7.83 3.42 1.74
CA TYR A 16 -6.51 3.69 2.31
C TYR A 16 -5.58 2.45 2.34
N GLN A 17 -6.09 1.28 2.74
CA GLN A 17 -5.33 0.03 2.75
C GLN A 17 -4.98 -0.41 1.34
N CYS A 18 -5.89 -0.28 0.37
CA CYS A 18 -5.58 -0.57 -1.03
C CYS A 18 -4.45 0.33 -1.56
N ARG A 19 -4.48 1.64 -1.23
CA ARG A 19 -3.41 2.58 -1.57
C ARG A 19 -2.07 2.16 -0.96
N HIS A 20 -2.06 1.76 0.31
CA HIS A 20 -0.86 1.26 0.98
C HIS A 20 -0.30 0.01 0.28
N THR A 21 -1.16 -0.99 0.03
CA THR A 21 -0.75 -2.23 -0.66
C THR A 21 -0.20 -1.95 -2.06
N PHE A 22 -0.84 -1.06 -2.82
CA PHE A 22 -0.37 -0.67 -4.14
C PHE A 22 1.04 -0.05 -4.10
N ILE A 23 1.25 0.93 -3.21
CA ILE A 23 2.55 1.59 -3.05
C ILE A 23 3.64 0.57 -2.71
N SER A 24 3.39 -0.32 -1.74
CA SER A 24 4.36 -1.36 -1.35
C SER A 24 4.70 -2.31 -2.49
N ILE A 25 3.70 -2.76 -3.27
CA ILE A 25 3.93 -3.64 -4.43
C ILE A 25 4.78 -2.93 -5.49
N CYS A 26 4.47 -1.66 -5.81
CA CYS A 26 5.23 -0.91 -6.80
C CYS A 26 6.70 -0.74 -6.39
N LEU A 27 6.97 -0.40 -5.13
CA LEU A 27 8.33 -0.23 -4.63
C LEU A 27 9.08 -1.56 -4.58
N ASN A 28 8.46 -2.63 -4.07
CA ASN A 28 9.07 -3.97 -4.01
C ASN A 28 9.33 -4.57 -5.40
N SER A 29 8.55 -4.18 -6.42
CA SER A 29 8.80 -4.66 -7.78
C SER A 29 10.12 -4.16 -8.37
N GLY A 30 10.70 -3.08 -7.82
CA GLY A 30 11.91 -2.43 -8.33
C GLY A 30 11.74 -1.75 -9.70
N LYS A 31 10.55 -1.81 -10.32
CA LYS A 31 10.27 -1.30 -11.67
C LYS A 31 9.99 0.20 -11.71
N LEU A 32 9.63 0.79 -10.58
CA LEU A 32 9.29 2.21 -10.46
C LEU A 32 10.09 2.82 -9.32
N SER A 33 10.64 4.01 -9.58
CA SER A 33 11.29 4.80 -8.54
C SER A 33 10.25 5.36 -7.54
N PRO A 34 10.65 5.64 -6.29
CA PRO A 34 9.77 6.24 -5.28
C PRO A 34 9.09 7.53 -5.73
N VAL A 35 9.77 8.31 -6.57
CA VAL A 35 9.26 9.57 -7.13
C VAL A 35 8.16 9.32 -8.15
N GLU A 36 8.30 8.29 -9.00
CA GLU A 36 7.26 7.90 -9.96
C GLU A 36 6.02 7.35 -9.26
N VAL A 37 6.22 6.51 -8.24
CA VAL A 37 5.12 6.01 -7.40
C VAL A 37 4.39 7.18 -6.73
N ALA A 38 5.12 8.15 -6.18
CA ALA A 38 4.54 9.34 -5.56
C ALA A 38 3.63 10.13 -6.51
N LYS A 39 4.04 10.31 -7.78
CA LYS A 39 3.23 10.96 -8.82
C LYS A 39 1.96 10.17 -9.13
N LEU A 40 2.03 8.84 -9.21
CA LEU A 40 0.88 7.98 -9.50
C LEU A 40 -0.18 7.99 -8.40
N VAL A 41 0.25 8.05 -7.13
CA VAL A 41 -0.66 7.98 -5.98
C VAL A 41 -1.00 9.34 -5.38
N GLY A 42 -0.62 10.44 -6.03
CA GLY A 42 -0.87 11.82 -5.57
C GLY A 42 -0.26 12.11 -4.19
N SER A 43 0.91 11.54 -3.91
CA SER A 43 1.60 11.64 -2.61
C SER A 43 2.90 12.42 -2.73
N SER A 44 3.43 12.92 -1.61
CA SER A 44 4.78 13.49 -1.63
C SER A 44 5.84 12.38 -1.65
N PRO A 45 6.95 12.56 -2.38
CA PRO A 45 8.09 11.63 -2.32
C PRO A 45 8.59 11.43 -0.89
N ALA A 46 8.67 12.52 -0.10
CA ALA A 46 9.08 12.46 1.31
C ALA A 46 8.23 11.49 2.14
N MET A 47 6.91 11.44 1.92
CA MET A 47 6.02 10.49 2.59
C MET A 47 6.30 9.04 2.16
N ILE A 48 6.66 8.81 0.89
CA ILE A 48 7.06 7.49 0.39
C ILE A 48 8.37 7.04 1.06
N TYR A 49 9.39 7.90 1.08
CA TYR A 49 10.68 7.64 1.72
C TYR A 49 10.52 7.30 3.20
N ASN A 50 9.75 8.10 3.94
CA ASN A 50 9.62 7.93 5.39
C ASN A 50 8.78 6.72 5.82
N HIS A 51 7.76 6.33 5.05
CA HIS A 51 6.81 5.30 5.48
C HIS A 51 6.96 3.94 4.78
N TYR A 52 7.47 3.92 3.55
CA TYR A 52 7.45 2.73 2.71
C TYR A 52 8.84 2.20 2.37
N LEU A 53 9.85 3.07 2.27
CA LEU A 53 11.23 2.65 2.00
C LEU A 53 12.02 2.25 3.23
N GLY A 54 11.59 2.66 4.44
CA GLY A 54 12.23 2.27 5.70
C GLY A 54 11.65 1.02 6.36
N THR A 55 10.56 0.46 5.82
CA THR A 55 9.78 -0.61 6.48
C THR A 55 9.88 -1.96 5.75
N SER A 56 10.55 -2.04 4.60
CA SER A 56 10.96 -3.31 3.99
C SER A 56 12.12 -3.89 4.78
N SER A 57 11.86 -4.28 6.03
CA SER A 57 12.71 -5.25 6.70
C SER A 57 12.44 -6.58 6.03
N ASP A 58 13.49 -7.24 5.54
CA ASP A 58 13.45 -8.65 5.15
C ASP A 58 13.18 -9.49 6.42
N ILE A 59 11.97 -9.35 6.98
CA ILE A 59 11.49 -10.23 8.02
C ILE A 59 11.18 -11.53 7.30
N GLU A 60 12.16 -12.42 7.28
CA GLU A 60 11.93 -13.81 6.93
C GLU A 60 10.88 -14.35 7.89
N VAL A 61 9.70 -14.66 7.35
CA VAL A 61 8.66 -15.35 8.11
C VAL A 61 9.19 -16.77 8.35
N PRO A 62 9.42 -17.19 9.61
CA PRO A 62 9.86 -18.54 9.87
C PRO A 62 8.77 -19.51 9.44
N ILE A 63 9.14 -20.47 8.60
CA ILE A 63 8.30 -21.62 8.27
C ILE A 63 8.21 -22.51 9.52
N LEU A 64 6.97 -22.74 9.99
CA LEU A 64 6.65 -23.71 11.05
C LEU A 64 6.65 -25.14 10.53
#